data_AF-A0A9X4H7E2-F1
#
_entry.id   AF-A0A9X4H7E2-F1
#
_cell.length_a   1.000
_cell.length_b   1.000
_cell.length_c   1.000
_cell.angle_alpha   90.00
_cell.angle_beta   90.00
_cell.angle_gamma   90.00
#
_symmetry.space_group_name_H-M   'P 1'
#
loop_
_entity.id
_entity.type
_entity.pdbx_description
1 polymer ?
#
loop_
_entity_poly.entity_id
_entity_poly.type
_entity_poly.pdbx_seq_one_letter_code
_entity_poly.pdbx_strand_id
1 'polypeptide(L)'
;MRQLPSSPNNARKRVPHQPKRDAVWRIVEPSPPRMLTVDEVAEADAADLARQQRAPRRPRPPQQCTIGYGYYAASQQRVPTLRLRGRWLEQLGFVIGSKLDIRMRDGELVVSLARKD
;
A
#
# COMPACT_ATOMS: atom_id res chain seq x y z
N MET A 1 33.75 -34.85 -37.51
CA MET A 1 33.30 -33.45 -37.63
C MET A 1 31.96 -33.31 -36.93
N ARG A 2 31.88 -32.58 -35.80
CA ARG A 2 30.62 -32.22 -35.13
C ARG A 2 30.59 -30.70 -35.01
N GLN A 3 29.66 -30.05 -35.69
CA GLN A 3 29.44 -28.61 -35.60
C GLN A 3 28.65 -28.29 -34.33
N LEU A 4 29.11 -27.31 -33.56
CA LEU A 4 28.36 -26.69 -32.47
C LEU A 4 27.26 -25.79 -33.06
N PRO A 5 26.03 -25.77 -32.50
CA PRO A 5 25.00 -24.87 -32.98
C PRO A 5 25.33 -23.42 -32.60
N SER A 6 25.25 -22.55 -33.61
CA SER A 6 25.40 -21.10 -33.51
C SER A 6 24.38 -20.51 -32.52
N SER A 7 24.87 -19.89 -31.45
CA SER A 7 24.03 -19.12 -30.52
C SER A 7 23.69 -17.77 -31.15
N PRO A 8 22.40 -17.41 -31.28
CA PRO A 8 22.03 -16.12 -31.86
C PRO A 8 22.38 -15.00 -30.87
N ASN A 9 23.36 -14.18 -31.26
CA ASN A 9 23.78 -12.97 -30.58
C ASN A 9 22.60 -12.00 -30.47
N ASN A 10 21.89 -12.03 -29.35
CA ASN A 10 20.77 -11.12 -29.08
C ASN A 10 21.34 -9.77 -28.63
N ALA A 11 21.89 -9.03 -29.59
CA ALA A 11 22.30 -7.65 -29.43
C ALA A 11 21.05 -6.77 -29.25
N ARG A 12 20.48 -6.76 -28.05
CA ARG A 12 19.49 -5.77 -27.65
C ARG A 12 20.14 -4.39 -27.81
N LYS A 13 19.71 -3.64 -28.83
CA LYS A 13 20.02 -2.22 -29.00
C LYS A 13 19.73 -1.50 -27.69
N ARG A 14 20.77 -1.09 -26.96
CA ARG A 14 20.62 -0.19 -25.82
C ARG A 14 20.13 1.14 -26.37
N VAL A 15 18.91 1.51 -26.03
CA VAL A 15 18.41 2.87 -26.25
C VAL A 15 19.30 3.81 -25.44
N PRO A 16 19.86 4.88 -26.04
CA PRO A 16 20.66 5.85 -25.30
C PRO A 16 19.86 6.40 -24.12
N HIS A 17 20.46 6.39 -22.93
CA HIS A 17 19.86 6.94 -21.72
C HIS A 17 19.59 8.44 -21.95
N GLN A 18 18.32 8.82 -22.05
CA GLN A 18 17.92 10.22 -22.16
C GLN A 18 18.37 10.93 -20.86
N PRO A 19 19.11 12.05 -20.93
CA PRO A 19 19.54 12.75 -19.73
C PRO A 19 18.32 13.16 -18.92
N LYS A 20 18.39 12.98 -17.60
CA LYS A 20 17.32 13.40 -16.69
C LYS A 20 17.14 14.91 -16.89
N ARG A 21 15.97 15.31 -17.40
CA ARG A 21 15.56 16.70 -17.39
C ARG A 21 15.43 17.10 -15.92
N ASP A 22 16.11 18.15 -15.51
CA ASP A 22 15.90 18.74 -14.20
C ASP A 22 14.41 19.11 -14.09
N ALA A 23 13.72 18.47 -13.15
CA ALA A 23 12.33 18.78 -12.87
C ALA A 23 12.29 20.18 -12.25
N VAL A 24 12.13 21.20 -13.10
CA VAL A 24 11.91 22.57 -12.65
C VAL A 24 10.48 22.64 -12.13
N TRP A 25 10.33 22.60 -10.81
CA TRP A 25 9.04 22.82 -10.16
C TRP A 25 8.62 24.27 -10.37
N ARG A 26 7.60 24.48 -11.20
CA ARG A 26 6.92 25.77 -11.31
C ARG A 26 5.78 25.76 -10.29
N ILE A 27 5.86 26.64 -9.31
CA ILE A 27 4.72 26.89 -8.40
C ILE A 27 3.61 27.52 -9.25
N VAL A 28 2.50 26.80 -9.40
CA VAL A 28 1.28 27.32 -10.03
C VAL A 28 0.43 27.87 -8.90
N GLU A 29 0.27 29.18 -8.87
CA GLU A 29 -0.61 29.84 -7.92
C GLU A 29 -2.06 29.48 -8.28
N PRO A 30 -2.84 28.88 -7.36
CA PRO A 30 -4.19 28.47 -7.67
C PRO A 30 -5.06 29.70 -7.91
N SER A 31 -5.83 29.68 -9.00
CA SER A 31 -6.92 30.64 -9.22
C SER A 31 -7.82 30.68 -7.99
N PRO A 32 -8.29 31.87 -7.56
CA PRO A 32 -9.23 31.96 -6.46
C PRO A 32 -10.46 31.09 -6.74
N PRO A 33 -10.97 30.37 -5.73
CA PRO A 33 -12.10 29.47 -5.90
C PRO A 33 -13.32 30.26 -6.36
N ARG A 34 -13.92 29.82 -7.47
CA ARG A 34 -15.20 30.36 -7.96
C ARG A 34 -16.27 30.06 -6.92
N MET A 35 -17.03 31.08 -6.53
CA MET A 35 -18.22 30.88 -5.69
C MET A 35 -19.24 30.02 -6.42
N LEU A 36 -19.68 28.95 -5.76
CA LEU A 36 -20.76 28.10 -6.24
C LEU A 36 -22.08 28.87 -6.24
N THR A 37 -22.93 28.60 -7.22
CA THR A 37 -24.31 29.07 -7.19
C THR A 37 -25.10 28.32 -6.12
N VAL A 38 -26.25 28.87 -5.72
CA VAL A 38 -27.11 28.25 -4.69
C VAL A 38 -27.55 26.84 -5.12
N ASP A 39 -27.81 26.63 -6.41
CA ASP A 39 -28.18 25.32 -6.95
C ASP A 39 -27.02 24.32 -6.89
N GLU A 40 -25.79 24.76 -7.22
CA GLU A 40 -24.58 23.93 -7.12
C GLU A 40 -24.27 23.53 -5.67
N VAL A 41 -24.56 24.42 -4.71
CA VAL A 41 -24.44 24.10 -3.27
C VAL A 41 -25.47 23.06 -2.85
N ALA A 42 -26.73 23.23 -3.27
CA ALA A 42 -27.78 22.26 -2.96
C ALA A 42 -27.50 20.88 -3.54
N GLU A 43 -26.94 20.80 -4.76
CA GLU A 43 -26.50 19.54 -5.37
C GLU A 43 -25.32 18.91 -4.61
N ALA A 44 -24.36 19.71 -4.15
CA ALA A 44 -23.24 19.23 -3.34
C ALA A 44 -23.71 18.65 -2.00
N ASP A 45 -24.63 19.34 -1.32
CA ASP A 45 -25.23 18.89 -0.06
C ASP A 45 -26.05 17.61 -0.27
N ALA A 46 -26.83 17.53 -1.34
CA ALA A 46 -27.57 16.32 -1.71
C ALA A 46 -26.61 15.14 -2.00
N ALA A 47 -25.49 15.39 -2.67
CA ALA A 47 -24.47 14.39 -2.94
C ALA A 47 -23.78 13.90 -1.65
N ASP A 48 -23.54 14.77 -0.68
CA ASP A 48 -22.96 14.40 0.61
C ASP A 48 -23.95 13.63 1.49
N LEU A 49 -25.23 14.01 1.51
CA LEU A 49 -26.29 13.21 2.14
C LEU A 49 -26.39 11.81 1.51
N ALA A 50 -26.31 11.71 0.18
CA ALA A 50 -26.32 10.43 -0.52
C ALA A 50 -25.07 9.58 -0.19
N ARG A 51 -23.91 10.20 0.03
CA ARG A 51 -22.68 9.50 0.48
C ARG A 51 -22.81 8.97 1.90
N GLN A 52 -23.45 9.72 2.80
CA GLN A 52 -23.69 9.30 4.19
C GLN A 52 -24.65 8.12 4.30
N GLN A 53 -25.63 8.03 3.40
CA GLN A 53 -26.58 6.90 3.34
C GLN A 53 -25.97 5.60 2.79
N ARG A 54 -24.75 5.64 2.22
CA ARG A 54 -24.11 4.41 1.72
C ARG A 54 -23.80 3.48 2.88
N ALA A 55 -24.19 2.21 2.73
CA ALA A 55 -23.89 1.19 3.72
C ALA A 55 -22.39 1.16 4.05
N PRO A 56 -22.02 1.08 5.34
CA PRO A 56 -20.62 1.04 5.74
C PRO A 56 -19.93 -0.17 5.11
N ARG A 57 -18.75 0.07 4.52
CA ARG A 57 -17.96 -1.01 3.90
C ARG A 57 -17.61 -2.03 4.98
N ARG A 58 -18.01 -3.29 4.75
CA ARG A 58 -17.66 -4.41 5.64
C ARG A 58 -16.14 -4.54 5.69
N PRO A 59 -15.51 -4.54 6.87
CA PRO A 59 -14.10 -4.86 6.98
C PRO A 59 -13.87 -6.26 6.42
N ARG A 60 -12.90 -6.42 5.52
CA ARG A 60 -12.51 -7.71 4.96
C ARG A 60 -11.06 -7.97 5.33
N PRO A 61 -10.74 -9.11 5.97
CA PRO A 61 -9.36 -9.49 6.17
C PRO A 61 -8.67 -9.68 4.81
N PRO A 62 -7.43 -9.20 4.64
CA PRO A 62 -6.65 -9.50 3.45
C PRO A 62 -6.35 -11.01 3.43
N GLN A 63 -6.53 -11.65 2.27
CA GLN A 63 -6.22 -13.07 2.08
C GLN A 63 -4.72 -13.30 1.84
N GLN A 64 -4.03 -12.30 1.30
CA GLN A 64 -2.60 -12.36 0.97
C GLN A 64 -1.96 -11.01 1.31
N CYS A 65 -0.70 -11.05 1.74
CA CYS A 65 0.10 -9.86 2.00
C CYS A 65 1.54 -10.08 1.56
N THR A 66 2.17 -9.02 1.04
CA THR A 66 3.56 -9.05 0.59
C THR A 66 4.46 -8.50 1.69
N ILE A 67 5.59 -9.15 1.93
CA ILE A 67 6.63 -8.64 2.83
C ILE A 67 7.21 -7.34 2.27
N GLY A 68 7.09 -6.28 3.05
CA GLY A 68 7.78 -5.02 2.80
C GLY A 68 9.17 -5.02 3.42
N TYR A 69 9.84 -3.88 3.36
CA TYR A 69 11.11 -3.66 4.04
C TYR A 69 11.00 -2.50 5.02
N GLY A 70 11.66 -2.64 6.17
CA GLY A 70 11.95 -1.58 7.12
C GLY A 70 13.46 -1.39 7.25
N TYR A 71 13.87 -0.49 8.15
CA TYR A 71 15.27 -0.24 8.44
C TYR A 71 15.50 -0.22 9.94
N TYR A 72 16.59 -0.81 10.42
CA TYR A 72 17.08 -0.53 11.77
C TYR A 72 17.60 0.92 11.83
N ALA A 73 17.15 1.68 12.83
CA ALA A 73 17.52 3.09 12.97
C ALA A 73 19.03 3.31 13.08
N ALA A 74 19.73 2.43 13.81
CA ALA A 74 21.17 2.56 14.08
C ALA A 74 22.06 2.09 12.92
N SER A 75 21.65 1.08 12.15
CA SER A 75 22.52 0.45 11.13
C SER A 75 22.07 0.69 9.70
N GLN A 76 20.92 1.32 9.46
CA GLN A 76 20.30 1.48 8.12
C GLN A 76 20.18 0.14 7.35
N GLN A 77 20.21 -0.99 8.06
CA GLN A 77 20.09 -2.31 7.46
C GLN A 77 18.62 -2.59 7.13
N ARG A 78 18.37 -3.04 5.90
CA ARG A 78 17.04 -3.48 5.47
C ARG A 78 16.62 -4.74 6.20
N VAL A 79 15.41 -4.74 6.73
CA VAL A 79 14.80 -5.89 7.39
C VAL A 79 13.44 -6.20 6.79
N PRO A 80 13.05 -7.48 6.69
CA PRO A 80 11.69 -7.83 6.27
C PRO A 80 10.68 -7.30 7.29
N THR A 81 9.56 -6.77 6.81
CA THR A 81 8.51 -6.22 7.68
C THR A 81 7.13 -6.60 7.17
N LEU A 82 6.31 -7.14 8.07
CA LEU A 82 4.91 -7.44 7.83
C LEU A 82 4.04 -6.40 8.54
N ARG A 83 3.12 -5.76 7.81
CA ARG A 83 2.18 -4.78 8.38
C ARG A 83 0.74 -5.24 8.18
N LEU A 84 0.07 -5.58 9.27
CA LEU A 84 -1.36 -5.87 9.29
C LEU A 84 -2.11 -4.63 9.80
N ARG A 85 -3.16 -4.19 9.09
CA ARG A 85 -3.97 -3.03 9.48
C ARG A 85 -5.44 -3.24 9.08
N GLY A 86 -6.33 -2.68 9.88
CA GLY A 86 -7.73 -2.44 9.51
C GLY A 86 -8.70 -2.92 10.59
N ARG A 87 -9.96 -2.50 10.48
CA ARG A 87 -11.03 -2.87 11.41
C ARG A 87 -11.29 -4.38 11.52
N TRP A 88 -10.83 -5.17 10.52
CA TRP A 88 -10.94 -6.62 10.56
C TRP A 88 -10.08 -7.25 11.69
N LEU A 89 -8.97 -6.61 12.09
CA LEU A 89 -8.17 -7.06 13.23
C LEU A 89 -8.94 -6.87 14.54
N GLU A 90 -9.56 -5.70 14.72
CA GLU A 90 -10.40 -5.39 15.88
C GLU A 90 -11.58 -6.37 15.99
N GLN A 91 -12.21 -6.73 14.86
CA GLN A 91 -13.29 -7.72 14.82
C GLN A 91 -12.85 -9.12 15.25
N LEU A 92 -11.58 -9.47 15.08
CA LEU A 92 -10.98 -10.71 15.56
C LEU A 92 -10.51 -10.61 17.03
N GLY A 93 -10.68 -9.46 17.68
CA GLY A 93 -10.27 -9.21 19.05
C GLY A 93 -8.84 -8.69 19.22
N PHE A 94 -8.12 -8.41 18.12
CA PHE A 94 -6.80 -7.77 18.16
C PHE A 94 -6.96 -6.27 18.40
N VAL A 95 -7.33 -5.90 19.63
CA VAL A 95 -7.48 -4.51 20.05
C VAL A 95 -6.16 -3.97 20.60
N ILE A 96 -6.02 -2.64 20.60
CA ILE A 96 -4.83 -1.96 21.14
C ILE A 96 -4.64 -2.38 22.61
N GLY A 97 -3.41 -2.77 22.97
CA GLY A 97 -3.07 -3.24 24.31
C GLY A 97 -3.26 -4.75 24.53
N SER A 98 -3.78 -5.50 23.54
CA SER A 98 -3.87 -6.97 23.63
C SER A 98 -2.47 -7.60 23.60
N LYS A 99 -2.26 -8.61 24.43
CA LYS A 99 -1.07 -9.48 24.35
C LYS A 99 -1.28 -10.53 23.26
N LEU A 100 -0.22 -10.82 22.50
CA LEU A 100 -0.25 -11.74 21.38
C LEU A 100 0.75 -12.88 21.61
N ASP A 101 0.36 -14.09 21.20
CA ASP A 101 1.24 -15.23 21.06
C ASP A 101 1.66 -15.37 19.60
N ILE A 102 2.96 -15.41 19.36
CA ILE A 102 3.55 -15.57 18.03
C ILE A 102 4.27 -16.91 17.99
N ARG A 103 3.85 -17.78 17.06
CA ARG A 103 4.44 -19.11 16.86
C ARG A 103 4.89 -19.26 15.41
N MET A 104 6.04 -19.88 15.23
CA MET A 104 6.61 -20.20 13.92
C MET A 104 6.50 -21.70 13.69
N ARG A 105 6.03 -22.13 12.52
CA ARG A 105 5.89 -23.54 12.14
C ARG A 105 6.17 -23.70 10.65
N ASP A 106 7.19 -24.43 10.23
CA ASP A 106 7.46 -24.83 8.83
C ASP A 106 7.02 -23.83 7.74
N GLY A 107 7.48 -22.57 7.83
CA GLY A 107 7.16 -21.51 6.86
C GLY A 107 5.90 -20.68 7.15
N GLU A 108 5.17 -21.02 8.20
CA GLU A 108 4.03 -20.29 8.72
C GLU A 108 4.40 -19.44 9.94
N LEU A 109 3.85 -18.22 9.97
CA LEU A 109 3.86 -17.35 11.13
C LEU A 109 2.43 -17.24 11.66
N VAL A 110 2.14 -17.93 12.76
CA VAL A 110 0.82 -17.93 13.40
C VAL A 110 0.81 -16.88 14.51
N VAL A 111 -0.10 -15.93 14.41
CA VAL A 111 -0.33 -14.89 15.41
C VAL A 111 -1.71 -15.10 16.03
N SER A 112 -1.77 -15.27 17.34
CA SER A 112 -3.02 -15.45 18.10
C SER A 112 -3.07 -14.50 19.30
N LEU A 113 -4.26 -14.26 19.83
CA LEU A 113 -4.41 -13.58 21.12
C LEU A 113 -3.85 -14.47 22.23
N ALA A 114 -3.07 -13.88 23.12
CA ALA A 114 -2.60 -14.59 24.31
C ALA A 114 -3.80 -14.96 25.18
N ARG A 115 -3.85 -16.20 25.65
CA ARG A 115 -4.85 -16.60 26.63
C ARG A 115 -4.54 -15.88 27.95
N LYS A 116 -5.59 -15.33 28.56
CA LYS A 116 -5.50 -14.80 29.91
C LYS A 116 -5.72 -16.00 30.83
N ASP A 117 -4.65 -16.49 31.44
CA ASP A 117 -4.72 -17.47 32.53
C ASP A 117 -5.42 -16.86 33.76
#